data_AF-A0A960ZXY3-F1
#
_entry.id   AF-A0A960ZXY3-F1
#
_cell.length_a   1.000
_cell.length_b   1.000
_cell.length_c   1.000
_cell.angle_alpha   90.00
_cell.angle_beta   90.00
_cell.angle_gamma   90.00
#
_symmetry.space_group_name_H-M   'P 1'
#
loop_
_entity.id
_entity.type
_entity.pdbx_description
1 polymer ?
#
loop_
_entity_poly.entity_id
_entity_poly.type
_entity_poly.pdbx_seq_one_letter_code
_entity_poly.pdbx_strand_id
1 'polypeptide(L)'
;MMNFPEIDRDEESETARHRYLLLCEKRRVEALTLSVKEMEQRIKRLQEFEHLSRRQSQQIQQLEEANRLLQAQNQDQLQVQEHLNSEKQSSLASYEELKKQFEQKSEECFLVGEELNAVREELSSLKHSNTLVNGQVAELTERISTEQNRFEELHQNKIEIEEELATVQNLHVKLISETKALKNKVQELQREGQFHEQNRTEVQSELDQAKKRLEERSKDFEHLHREMQRIKKTLIEGIKENKALEERFVSVVQEKAQLQASLSASSEIQQQQMRTIESLQLKSEEEHLCAQKQEAKIASLNEALDLQRTRQSLDAQRYRALEEEKREVEKKLEALAAELKDTHAVVDNYREDLVAIQLGARQEREEKAEVQRQLDEMTALHEKEKTARAALEGELKQLQESLTLSSSRESECKKTISEREQELSELQKAHGELHEELMTLKRQITS
;
A
#
# COMPACT_ATOMS: atom_id res chain seq x y z
N MET A 1 -57.85 -8.24 68.74
CA MET A 1 -58.99 -7.98 69.66
C MET A 1 -58.60 -6.77 70.51
N MET A 2 -59.09 -5.59 70.15
CA MET A 2 -58.90 -4.36 70.94
C MET A 2 -60.21 -4.06 71.65
N ASN A 3 -60.17 -4.00 72.98
CA ASN A 3 -61.31 -3.63 73.81
C ASN A 3 -61.56 -2.12 73.66
N PHE A 4 -62.74 -1.76 73.15
CA PHE A 4 -63.26 -0.39 73.25
C PHE A 4 -63.87 -0.20 74.64
N PRO A 5 -63.57 0.91 75.35
CA PRO A 5 -64.35 1.29 76.53
C PRO A 5 -65.71 1.82 76.09
N GLU A 6 -66.79 1.39 76.75
CA GLU A 6 -68.08 2.08 76.71
C GLU A 6 -67.89 3.47 77.32
N ILE A 7 -68.11 4.52 76.52
CA ILE A 7 -68.01 5.92 76.93
C ILE A 7 -69.43 6.51 76.82
N ASP A 8 -69.88 7.11 77.92
CA ASP A 8 -71.12 7.86 78.03
C ASP A 8 -71.21 8.99 76.98
N ARG A 9 -72.42 9.20 76.44
CA ARG A 9 -72.71 10.12 75.34
C ARG A 9 -72.78 11.58 75.84
N ASP A 10 -71.64 12.23 75.94
CA ASP A 10 -71.53 13.70 76.12
C ASP A 10 -70.92 14.35 74.86
N GLU A 11 -71.48 15.48 74.40
CA GLU A 11 -71.09 16.22 73.17
C GLU A 11 -69.60 16.61 73.12
N GLU A 12 -68.93 16.74 74.27
CA GLU A 12 -67.48 16.98 74.36
C GLU A 12 -66.63 15.79 73.90
N SER A 13 -67.13 14.56 74.07
CA SER A 13 -66.49 13.31 73.63
C SER A 13 -66.52 13.14 72.10
N GLU A 14 -67.62 13.52 71.46
CA GLU A 14 -67.74 13.53 70.00
C GLU A 14 -66.85 14.60 69.35
N THR A 15 -66.75 15.77 69.97
CA THR A 15 -65.87 16.86 69.51
C THR A 15 -64.39 16.46 69.61
N ALA A 16 -63.99 15.77 70.69
CA ALA A 16 -62.64 15.23 70.84
C ALA A 16 -62.34 14.11 69.82
N ARG A 17 -63.30 13.22 69.56
CA ARG A 17 -63.20 12.16 68.53
C ARG A 17 -63.08 12.74 67.12
N HIS A 18 -63.82 13.79 66.80
CA HIS A 18 -63.74 14.47 65.50
C HIS A 18 -62.37 15.16 65.30
N ARG A 19 -61.83 15.83 66.34
CA ARG A 19 -60.48 16.40 66.29
C ARG A 19 -59.39 15.34 66.12
N TYR A 20 -59.53 14.19 66.77
CA TYR A 20 -58.61 13.06 66.61
C TYR A 20 -58.64 12.50 65.18
N LEU A 21 -59.81 12.31 64.60
CA LEU A 21 -59.96 11.86 63.21
C LEU A 21 -59.38 12.86 62.21
N LEU A 22 -59.62 14.17 62.40
CA LEU A 22 -59.00 15.23 61.59
C LEU A 22 -57.48 15.24 61.69
N LEU A 23 -56.91 14.97 62.87
CA LEU A 23 -55.47 14.80 63.07
C LEU A 23 -54.92 13.57 62.35
N CYS A 24 -55.65 12.45 62.37
CA CYS A 24 -55.30 11.24 61.63
C CYS A 24 -55.36 11.48 60.11
N GLU A 25 -56.40 12.14 59.60
CA GLU A 25 -56.53 12.52 58.19
C GLU A 25 -55.42 13.49 57.77
N LYS A 26 -55.11 14.49 58.60
CA LYS A 26 -54.02 15.44 58.33
C LYS A 26 -52.67 14.72 58.24
N ARG A 27 -52.36 13.82 59.18
CA ARG A 27 -51.14 12.99 59.12
C ARG A 27 -51.11 12.09 57.89
N ARG A 28 -52.26 11.54 57.48
CA ARG A 28 -52.38 10.74 56.26
C ARG A 28 -52.14 11.57 55.00
N VAL A 29 -52.68 12.77 54.92
CA VAL A 29 -52.46 13.70 53.80
C VAL A 29 -51.01 14.15 53.73
N GLU A 30 -50.37 14.44 54.87
CA GLU A 30 -48.94 14.76 54.94
C GLU A 30 -48.07 13.59 54.47
N ALA A 31 -48.38 12.35 54.90
CA ALA A 31 -47.69 11.14 54.44
C ALA A 31 -47.86 10.90 52.93
N LEU A 32 -49.07 11.08 52.40
CA LEU A 32 -49.34 10.97 50.96
C LEU A 32 -48.62 12.06 50.15
N THR A 33 -48.53 13.28 50.68
CA THR A 33 -47.84 14.39 50.00
C THR A 33 -46.34 14.14 49.91
N LEU A 34 -45.73 13.58 50.95
CA LEU A 34 -44.34 13.13 50.93
C LEU A 34 -44.13 12.02 49.90
N SER A 35 -45.02 11.02 49.88
CA SER A 35 -44.98 9.91 48.92
C SER A 35 -45.11 10.39 47.45
N VAL A 36 -46.00 11.35 47.17
CA VAL A 36 -46.13 11.93 45.81
C VAL A 36 -44.87 12.67 45.39
N LYS A 37 -44.26 13.46 46.28
CA LYS A 37 -42.99 14.16 45.98
C LYS A 37 -41.84 13.19 45.72
N GLU A 38 -41.77 12.09 46.46
CA GLU A 38 -40.80 11.03 46.23
C GLU A 38 -41.01 10.35 44.87
N MET A 39 -42.27 10.11 44.47
CA MET A 39 -42.60 9.58 43.13
C MET A 39 -42.23 10.56 42.00
N GLU A 40 -42.50 11.85 42.15
CA GLU A 40 -42.13 12.86 41.15
C GLU A 40 -40.62 12.96 40.96
N GLN A 41 -39.85 12.93 42.05
CA GLN A 41 -38.39 12.90 41.99
C GLN A 41 -37.88 11.64 41.28
N ARG A 42 -38.55 10.51 41.47
CA ARG A 42 -38.18 9.24 40.86
C ARG A 42 -38.50 9.17 39.36
N ILE A 43 -39.64 9.71 38.94
CA ILE A 43 -39.99 9.84 37.52
C ILE A 43 -38.94 10.68 36.78
N LYS A 44 -38.47 11.79 37.38
CA LYS A 44 -37.39 12.60 36.81
C LYS A 44 -36.09 11.82 36.63
N ARG A 45 -35.68 11.04 37.64
CA ARG A 45 -34.49 10.17 37.55
C ARG A 45 -34.62 9.11 36.44
N LEU A 46 -35.79 8.49 36.29
CA LEU A 46 -36.04 7.50 35.23
C LEU A 46 -36.00 8.13 33.83
N GLN A 47 -36.51 9.35 33.67
CA GLN A 47 -36.44 10.08 32.41
C GLN A 47 -34.99 10.46 32.05
N GLU A 48 -34.23 10.97 33.01
CA GLU A 48 -32.79 11.27 32.84
C GLU A 48 -32.01 10.01 32.46
N PHE A 49 -32.31 8.89 33.11
CA PHE A 49 -31.74 7.59 32.81
C PHE A 49 -32.02 7.13 31.37
N GLU A 50 -33.28 7.20 30.94
CA GLU A 50 -33.67 6.78 29.60
C GLU A 50 -32.95 7.62 28.52
N HIS A 51 -32.81 8.93 28.76
CA HIS A 51 -32.02 9.81 27.89
C HIS A 51 -30.53 9.41 27.86
N LEU A 52 -29.93 9.12 29.01
CA LEU A 52 -28.54 8.66 29.11
C LEU A 52 -28.32 7.32 28.39
N SER A 53 -29.20 6.35 28.61
CA SER A 53 -29.14 5.03 27.98
C SER A 53 -29.26 5.12 26.46
N ARG A 54 -30.21 5.93 25.94
CA ARG A 54 -30.32 6.18 24.49
C ARG A 54 -29.05 6.79 23.91
N ARG A 55 -28.44 7.77 24.62
CA ARG A 55 -27.20 8.42 24.19
C ARG A 55 -26.01 7.45 24.15
N GLN A 56 -25.87 6.59 25.16
CA GLN A 56 -24.80 5.59 25.19
C GLN A 56 -24.99 4.50 24.12
N SER A 57 -26.22 4.06 23.87
CA SER A 57 -26.52 3.12 22.77
C SER A 57 -26.17 3.71 21.41
N GLN A 58 -26.42 5.00 21.19
CA GLN A 58 -25.98 5.71 19.97
C GLN A 58 -24.45 5.77 19.87
N GLN A 59 -23.75 6.03 20.99
CA GLN A 59 -22.29 6.04 21.02
C GLN A 59 -21.70 4.67 20.68
N ILE A 60 -22.28 3.57 21.19
CA ILE A 60 -21.85 2.20 20.83
C ILE A 60 -22.00 1.96 19.33
N GLN A 61 -23.14 2.33 18.73
CA GLN A 61 -23.35 2.17 17.28
C GLN A 61 -22.30 2.92 16.46
N GLN A 62 -21.96 4.16 16.85
CA GLN A 62 -20.92 4.95 16.19
C GLN A 62 -19.53 4.28 16.31
N LEU A 63 -19.19 3.74 17.49
CA LEU A 63 -17.93 3.01 17.70
C LEU A 63 -17.87 1.71 16.88
N GLU A 64 -18.99 1.00 16.74
CA GLU A 64 -19.08 -0.21 15.91
C GLU A 64 -18.91 0.10 14.41
N GLU A 65 -19.53 1.18 13.92
CA GLU A 65 -19.34 1.65 12.55
C GLU A 65 -17.89 2.05 12.28
N ALA A 66 -17.27 2.82 13.20
CA ALA A 66 -15.86 3.19 13.12
C ALA A 66 -14.94 1.95 13.09
N ASN A 67 -15.23 0.94 13.91
CA ASN A 67 -14.47 -0.32 13.91
C ASN A 67 -14.61 -1.11 12.59
N ARG A 68 -15.81 -1.17 11.99
CA ARG A 68 -16.00 -1.80 10.68
C ARG A 68 -15.20 -1.09 9.59
N LEU A 69 -15.19 0.23 9.59
CA LEU A 69 -14.42 1.03 8.63
C LEU A 69 -12.91 0.80 8.79
N LEU A 70 -12.40 0.76 10.03
CA LEU A 70 -11.00 0.46 10.31
C LEU A 70 -10.61 -0.98 9.90
N GLN A 71 -11.49 -1.96 10.11
CA GLN A 71 -11.26 -3.33 9.65
C GLN A 71 -11.15 -3.41 8.12
N ALA A 72 -12.03 -2.73 7.38
CA ALA A 72 -11.95 -2.65 5.93
C ALA A 72 -10.64 -1.97 5.48
N GLN A 73 -10.26 -0.85 6.09
CA GLN A 73 -8.98 -0.18 5.79
C GLN A 73 -7.76 -1.06 6.09
N ASN A 74 -7.79 -1.87 7.16
CA ASN A 74 -6.72 -2.81 7.46
C ASN A 74 -6.61 -3.94 6.43
N GLN A 75 -7.74 -4.42 5.90
CA GLN A 75 -7.73 -5.40 4.81
C GLN A 75 -7.13 -4.83 3.53
N ASP A 76 -7.53 -3.62 3.14
CA ASP A 76 -6.95 -2.92 1.99
C ASP A 76 -5.44 -2.71 2.18
N GLN A 77 -5.01 -2.35 3.39
CA GLN A 77 -3.59 -2.19 3.71
C GLN A 77 -2.80 -3.49 3.63
N LEU A 78 -3.37 -4.63 4.00
CA LEU A 78 -2.74 -5.94 3.84
C LEU A 78 -2.55 -6.28 2.36
N GLN A 79 -3.57 -6.05 1.53
CA GLN A 79 -3.46 -6.27 0.08
C GLN A 79 -2.36 -5.38 -0.53
N VAL A 80 -2.31 -4.09 -0.17
CA VAL A 80 -1.22 -3.19 -0.61
C VAL A 80 0.15 -3.71 -0.17
N GLN A 81 0.29 -4.23 1.04
CA GLN A 81 1.56 -4.79 1.53
C GLN A 81 1.96 -6.05 0.75
N GLU A 82 1.02 -6.94 0.44
CA GLU A 82 1.26 -8.13 -0.39
C GLU A 82 1.71 -7.75 -1.80
N HIS A 83 1.04 -6.76 -2.42
CA HIS A 83 1.42 -6.23 -3.72
C HIS A 83 2.83 -5.63 -3.71
N LEU A 84 3.15 -4.78 -2.72
CA LEU A 84 4.48 -4.19 -2.57
C LEU A 84 5.57 -5.26 -2.37
N ASN A 85 5.29 -6.31 -1.58
CA ASN A 85 6.23 -7.42 -1.39
C ASN A 85 6.46 -8.21 -2.68
N SER A 86 5.39 -8.52 -3.42
CA SER A 86 5.47 -9.21 -4.72
C SER A 86 6.25 -8.39 -5.76
N GLU A 87 5.98 -7.08 -5.82
CA GLU A 87 6.71 -6.17 -6.71
C GLU A 87 8.18 -6.04 -6.30
N LYS A 88 8.48 -6.01 -5.01
CA LYS A 88 9.86 -6.03 -4.51
C LYS A 88 10.59 -7.30 -4.93
N GLN A 89 9.97 -8.47 -4.76
CA GLN A 89 10.57 -9.75 -5.14
C GLN A 89 10.85 -9.83 -6.64
N SER A 90 9.90 -9.43 -7.49
CA SER A 90 10.09 -9.41 -8.94
C SER A 90 11.17 -8.40 -9.37
N SER A 91 11.23 -7.24 -8.74
CA SER A 91 12.28 -6.23 -9.00
C SER A 91 13.66 -6.74 -8.56
N LEU A 92 13.76 -7.45 -7.44
CA LEU A 92 15.00 -8.10 -6.97
C LEU A 92 15.50 -9.17 -7.94
N ALA A 93 14.61 -10.06 -8.39
CA ALA A 93 14.96 -11.08 -9.38
C ALA A 93 15.43 -10.46 -10.71
N SER A 94 14.75 -9.40 -11.17
CA SER A 94 15.17 -8.66 -12.37
C SER A 94 16.54 -8.00 -12.20
N TYR A 95 16.84 -7.46 -11.02
CA TYR A 95 18.13 -6.85 -10.72
C TYR A 95 19.26 -7.89 -10.71
N GLU A 96 19.06 -9.05 -10.08
CA GLU A 96 20.05 -10.13 -10.03
C GLU A 96 20.39 -10.67 -11.42
N GLU A 97 19.38 -10.82 -12.29
CA GLU A 97 19.59 -11.23 -13.68
C GLU A 97 20.39 -10.19 -14.48
N LEU A 98 20.04 -8.90 -14.36
CA LEU A 98 20.80 -7.82 -15.00
C LEU A 98 22.24 -7.76 -14.53
N LYS A 99 22.48 -7.95 -13.22
CA LYS A 99 23.81 -7.98 -12.64
C LYS A 99 24.64 -9.13 -13.23
N LYS A 100 24.05 -10.31 -13.38
CA LYS A 100 24.71 -11.46 -13.99
C LYS A 100 25.05 -11.20 -15.47
N GLN A 101 24.14 -10.60 -16.23
CA GLN A 101 24.39 -10.24 -17.63
C GLN A 101 25.52 -9.21 -17.76
N PHE A 102 25.55 -8.21 -16.87
CA PHE A 102 26.63 -7.23 -16.80
C PHE A 102 27.99 -7.88 -16.51
N GLU A 103 28.06 -8.77 -15.52
CA GLU A 103 29.28 -9.52 -15.17
C GLU A 103 29.77 -10.36 -16.36
N GLN A 104 28.86 -11.08 -17.03
CA GLN A 104 29.19 -11.87 -18.22
C GLN A 104 29.76 -11.01 -19.35
N LYS A 105 29.12 -9.88 -19.68
CA LYS A 105 29.63 -8.99 -20.74
C LYS A 105 30.95 -8.32 -20.39
N SER A 106 31.17 -8.01 -19.11
CA SER A 106 32.45 -7.50 -18.64
C SER A 106 33.56 -8.53 -18.86
N GLU A 107 33.29 -9.82 -18.59
CA GLU A 107 34.22 -10.91 -18.83
C GLU A 107 34.46 -11.13 -20.34
N GLU A 108 33.41 -11.09 -21.17
CA GLU A 108 33.55 -11.14 -22.64
C GLU A 108 34.41 -9.99 -23.17
N CYS A 109 34.19 -8.75 -22.69
CA CYS A 109 34.98 -7.60 -23.08
C CYS A 109 36.46 -7.75 -22.70
N PHE A 110 36.72 -8.32 -21.53
CA PHE A 110 38.08 -8.64 -21.07
C PHE A 110 38.77 -9.64 -22.00
N LEU A 111 38.10 -10.76 -22.32
CA LEU A 111 38.65 -11.80 -23.21
C LEU A 111 38.95 -11.27 -24.61
N VAL A 112 38.01 -10.51 -25.21
CA VAL A 112 38.24 -9.87 -26.52
C VAL A 112 39.38 -8.85 -26.44
N GLY A 113 39.54 -8.18 -25.30
CA GLY A 113 40.67 -7.28 -25.03
C GLY A 113 42.02 -8.00 -25.00
N GLU A 114 42.11 -9.19 -24.41
CA GLU A 114 43.31 -10.01 -24.42
C GLU A 114 43.66 -10.50 -25.84
N GLU A 115 42.67 -10.97 -26.59
CA GLU A 115 42.85 -11.37 -28.00
C GLU A 115 43.33 -10.18 -28.86
N LEU A 116 42.76 -8.99 -28.67
CA LEU A 116 43.17 -7.78 -29.36
C LEU A 116 44.63 -7.41 -29.06
N ASN A 117 45.08 -7.60 -27.82
CA ASN A 117 46.47 -7.35 -27.46
C ASN A 117 47.40 -8.35 -28.16
N ALA A 118 47.04 -9.64 -28.22
CA ALA A 118 47.80 -10.63 -28.98
C ALA A 118 47.90 -10.28 -30.47
N VAL A 119 46.78 -9.88 -31.09
CA VAL A 119 46.75 -9.44 -32.50
C VAL A 119 47.61 -8.18 -32.70
N ARG A 120 47.63 -7.25 -31.74
CA ARG A 120 48.47 -6.05 -31.79
C ARG A 120 49.97 -6.38 -31.73
N GLU A 121 50.36 -7.34 -30.90
CA GLU A 121 51.74 -7.83 -30.84
C GLU A 121 52.14 -8.52 -32.15
N GLU A 122 51.28 -9.38 -32.70
CA GLU A 122 51.50 -10.03 -34.00
C GLU A 122 51.64 -9.01 -35.13
N LEU A 123 50.76 -8.02 -35.20
CA LEU A 123 50.86 -6.93 -36.17
C LEU A 123 52.16 -6.15 -36.06
N SER A 124 52.64 -5.93 -34.84
CA SER A 124 53.90 -5.22 -34.60
C SER A 124 55.09 -6.03 -35.12
N SER A 125 55.08 -7.35 -34.89
CA SER A 125 56.06 -8.28 -35.45
C SER A 125 56.01 -8.32 -36.98
N LEU A 126 54.83 -8.48 -37.58
CA LEU A 126 54.64 -8.51 -39.04
C LEU A 126 55.09 -7.20 -39.70
N LYS A 127 54.81 -6.04 -39.09
CA LYS A 127 55.29 -4.73 -39.56
C LYS A 127 56.82 -4.67 -39.59
N HIS A 128 57.47 -5.19 -38.54
CA HIS A 128 58.92 -5.25 -38.48
C HIS A 128 59.49 -6.17 -39.59
N SER A 129 58.95 -7.38 -39.74
CA SER A 129 59.36 -8.31 -40.81
C SER A 129 59.18 -7.73 -42.20
N ASN A 130 58.04 -7.08 -42.48
CA ASN A 130 57.80 -6.42 -43.76
C ASN A 130 58.80 -5.28 -44.02
N THR A 131 59.23 -4.55 -42.98
CA THR A 131 60.26 -3.50 -43.12
C THR A 131 61.61 -4.09 -43.52
N LEU A 132 62.01 -5.21 -42.91
CA LEU A 132 63.23 -5.94 -43.25
C LEU A 132 63.20 -6.46 -44.70
N VAL A 133 62.09 -7.10 -45.08
CA VAL A 133 61.92 -7.63 -46.44
C VAL A 133 61.92 -6.50 -47.48
N ASN A 134 61.32 -5.35 -47.20
CA ASN A 134 61.40 -4.18 -48.08
C ASN A 134 62.84 -3.70 -48.30
N GLY A 135 63.68 -3.74 -47.25
CA GLY A 135 65.11 -3.47 -47.37
C GLY A 135 65.83 -4.46 -48.27
N GLN A 136 65.58 -5.77 -48.08
CA GLN A 136 66.17 -6.83 -48.92
C GLN A 136 65.76 -6.71 -50.39
N VAL A 137 64.50 -6.38 -50.68
CA VAL A 137 64.04 -6.13 -52.06
C VAL A 137 64.82 -4.98 -52.68
N ALA A 138 65.00 -3.87 -51.96
CA ALA A 138 65.73 -2.71 -52.46
C ALA A 138 67.21 -3.06 -52.75
N GLU A 139 67.88 -3.74 -51.82
CA GLU A 139 69.27 -4.20 -52.00
C GLU A 139 69.42 -5.14 -53.19
N LEU A 140 68.51 -6.11 -53.35
CA LEU A 140 68.54 -7.04 -54.49
C LEU A 140 68.25 -6.33 -55.81
N THR A 141 67.32 -5.37 -55.83
CA THR A 141 67.04 -4.56 -57.03
C THR A 141 68.27 -3.77 -57.47
N GLU A 142 68.96 -3.12 -56.54
CA GLU A 142 70.20 -2.39 -56.83
C GLU A 142 71.30 -3.32 -57.33
N ARG A 143 71.47 -4.48 -56.69
CA ARG A 143 72.48 -5.47 -57.08
C ARG A 143 72.22 -6.08 -58.46
N ILE A 144 70.96 -6.42 -58.77
CA ILE A 144 70.57 -6.89 -60.10
C ILE A 144 70.85 -5.82 -61.15
N SER A 145 70.49 -4.55 -60.89
CA SER A 145 70.78 -3.46 -61.83
C SER A 145 72.29 -3.30 -62.06
N THR A 146 73.11 -3.42 -61.02
CA THR A 146 74.56 -3.33 -61.12
C THR A 146 75.15 -4.48 -61.95
N GLU A 147 74.72 -5.72 -61.72
CA GLU A 147 75.19 -6.88 -62.50
C GLU A 147 74.67 -6.87 -63.95
N GLN A 148 73.47 -6.33 -64.21
CA GLN A 148 72.96 -6.11 -65.56
C GLN A 148 73.86 -5.14 -66.34
N ASN A 149 74.20 -3.99 -65.75
CA ASN A 149 75.11 -3.02 -66.38
C ASN A 149 76.48 -3.66 -66.67
N ARG A 150 77.03 -4.40 -65.71
CA ARG A 150 78.31 -5.12 -65.89
C ARG A 150 78.23 -6.17 -67.01
N PHE A 151 77.09 -6.85 -67.14
CA PHE A 151 76.88 -7.84 -68.19
C PHE A 151 76.83 -7.18 -69.58
N GLU A 152 76.16 -6.03 -69.70
CA GLU A 152 76.12 -5.23 -70.93
C GLU A 152 77.53 -4.78 -71.36
N GLU A 153 78.33 -4.26 -70.42
CA GLU A 153 79.73 -3.87 -70.68
C GLU A 153 80.58 -5.06 -71.16
N LEU A 154 80.48 -6.21 -70.50
CA LEU A 154 81.21 -7.42 -70.90
C LEU A 154 80.76 -7.94 -72.28
N HIS A 155 79.47 -7.81 -72.59
CA HIS A 155 78.94 -8.21 -73.89
C HIS A 155 79.43 -7.27 -75.01
N GLN A 156 79.54 -5.98 -74.74
CA GLN A 156 80.10 -5.01 -75.67
C GLN A 156 81.59 -5.28 -75.92
N ASN A 157 82.39 -5.47 -74.86
CA ASN A 157 83.80 -5.84 -74.99
C ASN A 157 84.01 -7.14 -75.78
N LYS A 158 83.11 -8.13 -75.60
CA LYS A 158 83.15 -9.38 -76.37
C LYS A 158 83.00 -9.10 -77.87
N ILE A 159 82.04 -8.25 -78.26
CA ILE A 159 81.79 -7.89 -79.67
C ILE A 159 83.03 -7.22 -80.26
N GLU A 160 83.61 -6.25 -79.54
CA GLU A 160 84.82 -5.54 -79.98
C GLU A 160 86.00 -6.49 -80.23
N ILE A 161 86.24 -7.45 -79.32
CA ILE A 161 87.29 -8.46 -79.51
C ILE A 161 86.95 -9.41 -80.68
N GLU A 162 85.69 -9.80 -80.87
CA GLU A 162 85.28 -10.63 -82.01
C GLU A 162 85.52 -9.92 -83.36
N GLU A 163 85.22 -8.62 -83.44
CA GLU A 163 85.51 -7.78 -84.61
C GLU A 163 87.02 -7.63 -84.87
N GLU A 164 87.81 -7.43 -83.82
CA GLU A 164 89.27 -7.33 -83.92
C GLU A 164 89.89 -8.66 -84.34
N LEU A 165 89.42 -9.77 -83.76
CA LEU A 165 89.87 -11.13 -84.10
C LEU A 165 89.61 -11.44 -85.58
N ALA A 166 88.42 -11.10 -86.10
CA ALA A 166 88.09 -11.26 -87.51
C ALA A 166 89.02 -10.45 -88.43
N THR A 167 89.34 -9.22 -88.03
CA THR A 167 90.27 -8.34 -88.75
C THR A 167 91.69 -8.90 -88.76
N VAL A 168 92.20 -9.32 -87.60
CA VAL A 168 93.52 -9.96 -87.44
C VAL A 168 93.60 -11.23 -88.25
N GLN A 169 92.58 -12.08 -88.22
CA GLN A 169 92.53 -13.34 -88.96
C GLN A 169 92.57 -13.11 -90.48
N ASN A 170 91.81 -12.14 -90.99
CA ASN A 170 91.85 -11.76 -92.40
C ASN A 170 93.24 -11.27 -92.85
N LEU A 171 93.88 -10.44 -92.03
CA LEU A 171 95.24 -9.96 -92.29
C LEU A 171 96.27 -11.10 -92.19
N HIS A 172 96.11 -12.01 -91.24
CA HIS A 172 96.96 -13.17 -91.07
C HIS A 172 96.91 -14.10 -92.30
N VAL A 173 95.72 -14.40 -92.82
CA VAL A 173 95.56 -15.19 -94.06
C VAL A 173 96.21 -14.51 -95.26
N LYS A 174 96.05 -13.19 -95.40
CA LYS A 174 96.75 -12.42 -96.45
C LYS A 174 98.27 -12.53 -96.31
N LEU A 175 98.81 -12.33 -95.12
CA LEU A 175 100.25 -12.46 -94.82
C LEU A 175 100.79 -13.88 -95.07
N ILE A 176 100.01 -14.93 -94.77
CA ILE A 176 100.37 -16.32 -95.11
C ILE A 176 100.52 -16.47 -96.63
N SER A 177 99.56 -15.94 -97.40
CA SER A 177 99.60 -16.02 -98.86
C SER A 177 100.77 -15.23 -99.46
N GLU A 178 101.06 -14.04 -98.93
CA GLU A 178 102.17 -13.18 -99.32
C GLU A 178 103.52 -13.83 -99.00
N THR A 179 103.68 -14.34 -97.77
CA THR A 179 104.89 -15.07 -97.34
C THR A 179 105.13 -16.30 -98.21
N LYS A 180 104.06 -17.02 -98.60
CA LYS A 180 104.15 -18.17 -99.51
C LYS A 180 104.57 -17.75 -100.92
N ALA A 181 104.02 -16.66 -101.44
CA ALA A 181 104.38 -16.11 -102.75
C ALA A 181 105.85 -15.64 -102.78
N LEU A 182 106.30 -14.90 -101.76
CA LEU A 182 107.70 -14.48 -101.61
C LEU A 182 108.64 -15.68 -101.46
N LYS A 183 108.26 -16.69 -100.68
CA LYS A 183 109.04 -17.94 -100.55
C LYS A 183 109.21 -18.66 -101.89
N ASN A 184 108.14 -18.76 -102.68
CA ASN A 184 108.21 -19.35 -104.02
C ASN A 184 109.12 -18.52 -104.94
N LYS A 185 109.01 -17.20 -104.91
CA LYS A 185 109.84 -16.28 -105.71
C LYS A 185 111.32 -16.33 -105.33
N VAL A 186 111.66 -16.45 -104.05
CA VAL A 186 113.03 -16.73 -103.60
C VAL A 186 113.55 -18.06 -104.16
N GLN A 187 112.71 -19.11 -104.16
CA GLN A 187 113.09 -20.43 -104.71
C GLN A 187 113.29 -20.40 -106.23
N GLU A 188 112.50 -19.61 -106.95
CA GLU A 188 112.66 -19.38 -108.40
C GLU A 188 113.97 -18.66 -108.69
N LEU A 189 114.23 -17.53 -108.02
CA LEU A 189 115.48 -16.77 -108.17
C LEU A 189 116.73 -17.57 -107.72
N GLN A 190 116.56 -18.53 -106.80
CA GLN A 190 117.61 -19.48 -106.42
C GLN A 190 117.95 -20.49 -107.53
N ARG A 191 116.97 -20.87 -108.37
CA ARG A 191 117.16 -21.80 -109.49
C ARG A 191 117.76 -21.12 -110.73
N GLU A 192 117.58 -19.81 -110.87
CA GLU A 192 118.02 -19.03 -112.04
C GLU A 192 119.51 -18.61 -112.04
N GLY A 193 120.25 -18.85 -110.95
CA GLY A 193 121.71 -18.64 -110.89
C GLY A 193 122.18 -17.18 -110.70
N GLN A 194 123.50 -16.96 -110.72
CA GLN A 194 124.23 -15.76 -110.22
C GLN A 194 123.80 -14.39 -110.81
N PHE A 195 123.01 -14.33 -111.89
CA PHE A 195 122.66 -13.07 -112.56
C PHE A 195 121.60 -12.22 -111.81
N HIS A 196 120.94 -12.79 -110.79
CA HIS A 196 119.86 -12.13 -110.04
C HIS A 196 120.15 -12.01 -108.54
N GLU A 197 121.43 -11.99 -108.14
CA GLU A 197 121.83 -12.03 -106.73
C GLU A 197 121.32 -10.84 -105.91
N GLN A 198 121.30 -9.62 -106.47
CA GLN A 198 120.69 -8.44 -105.83
C GLN A 198 119.16 -8.58 -105.64
N ASN A 199 118.44 -9.03 -106.67
CA ASN A 199 116.99 -9.26 -106.61
C ASN A 199 116.66 -10.36 -105.58
N ARG A 200 117.50 -11.38 -105.48
CA ARG A 200 117.35 -12.46 -104.49
C ARG A 200 117.53 -11.93 -103.07
N THR A 201 118.51 -11.06 -102.82
CA THR A 201 118.71 -10.46 -101.48
C THR A 201 117.57 -9.54 -101.07
N GLU A 202 117.00 -8.76 -101.99
CA GLU A 202 115.83 -7.91 -101.73
C GLU A 202 114.58 -8.75 -101.41
N VAL A 203 114.24 -9.73 -102.25
CA VAL A 203 113.08 -10.62 -102.03
C VAL A 203 113.27 -11.48 -100.77
N GLN A 204 114.50 -11.86 -100.42
CA GLN A 204 114.81 -12.54 -99.15
C GLN A 204 114.59 -11.62 -97.94
N SER A 205 115.00 -10.35 -98.00
CA SER A 205 114.71 -9.35 -96.96
C SER A 205 113.21 -9.11 -96.81
N GLU A 206 112.47 -9.00 -97.92
CA GLU A 206 111.00 -8.91 -97.91
C GLU A 206 110.35 -10.16 -97.30
N LEU A 207 110.85 -11.35 -97.63
CA LEU A 207 110.39 -12.61 -97.05
C LEU A 207 110.62 -12.65 -95.53
N ASP A 208 111.78 -12.21 -95.05
CA ASP A 208 112.09 -12.22 -93.62
C ASP A 208 111.31 -11.13 -92.85
N GLN A 209 111.03 -9.98 -93.47
CA GLN A 209 110.08 -9.00 -92.93
C GLN A 209 108.64 -9.53 -92.90
N ALA A 210 108.19 -10.22 -93.96
CA ALA A 210 106.87 -10.82 -94.03
C ALA A 210 106.69 -11.93 -92.96
N LYS A 211 107.72 -12.78 -92.75
CA LYS A 211 107.73 -13.76 -91.65
C LYS A 211 107.65 -13.10 -90.29
N LYS A 212 108.40 -12.01 -90.06
CA LYS A 212 108.36 -11.26 -88.79
C LYS A 212 106.97 -10.68 -88.52
N ARG A 213 106.35 -10.04 -89.53
CA ARG A 213 104.96 -9.54 -89.45
C ARG A 213 103.96 -10.67 -89.23
N LEU A 214 104.17 -11.82 -89.87
CA LEU A 214 103.33 -13.00 -89.71
C LEU A 214 103.39 -13.52 -88.27
N GLU A 215 104.59 -13.59 -87.68
CA GLU A 215 104.83 -14.06 -86.32
C GLU A 215 104.29 -13.07 -85.26
N GLU A 216 104.44 -11.76 -85.48
CA GLU A 216 103.78 -10.72 -84.69
C GLU A 216 102.25 -10.87 -84.76
N ARG A 217 101.69 -11.09 -85.95
CA ARG A 217 100.25 -11.27 -86.13
C ARG A 217 99.70 -12.57 -85.55
N SER A 218 100.51 -13.65 -85.53
CA SER A 218 100.19 -14.88 -84.80
C SER A 218 100.08 -14.62 -83.30
N LYS A 219 100.99 -13.81 -82.73
CA LYS A 219 100.95 -13.45 -81.31
C LYS A 219 99.71 -12.60 -80.98
N ASP A 220 99.37 -11.64 -81.84
CA ASP A 220 98.13 -10.84 -81.70
C ASP A 220 96.89 -11.75 -81.73
N PHE A 221 96.83 -12.70 -82.66
CA PHE A 221 95.73 -13.65 -82.78
C PHE A 221 95.60 -14.54 -81.53
N GLU A 222 96.71 -15.08 -81.02
CA GLU A 222 96.74 -15.88 -79.79
C GLU A 222 96.37 -15.06 -78.54
N HIS A 223 96.72 -13.77 -78.50
CA HIS A 223 96.34 -12.86 -77.43
C HIS A 223 94.83 -12.63 -77.41
N LEU A 224 94.26 -12.16 -78.53
CA LEU A 224 92.83 -11.91 -78.67
C LEU A 224 91.99 -13.17 -78.46
N HIS A 225 92.47 -14.33 -78.91
CA HIS A 225 91.79 -15.60 -78.64
C HIS A 225 91.80 -15.94 -77.14
N ARG A 226 92.90 -15.67 -76.41
CA ARG A 226 92.94 -15.87 -74.95
C ARG A 226 92.01 -14.88 -74.23
N GLU A 227 91.95 -13.63 -74.67
CA GLU A 227 91.04 -12.64 -74.09
C GLU A 227 89.57 -12.98 -74.34
N MET A 228 89.22 -13.38 -75.56
CA MET A 228 87.88 -13.86 -75.89
C MET A 228 87.46 -15.05 -75.00
N GLN A 229 88.37 -16.00 -74.74
CA GLN A 229 88.10 -17.11 -73.82
C GLN A 229 87.91 -16.66 -72.37
N ARG A 230 88.67 -15.66 -71.91
CA ARG A 230 88.49 -15.05 -70.58
C ARG A 230 87.12 -14.38 -70.48
N ILE A 231 86.77 -13.50 -71.42
CA ILE A 231 85.47 -12.81 -71.44
C ILE A 231 84.33 -13.82 -71.49
N LYS A 232 84.41 -14.84 -72.35
CA LYS A 232 83.40 -15.90 -72.43
C LYS A 232 83.23 -16.64 -71.10
N LYS A 233 84.32 -16.95 -70.41
CA LYS A 233 84.28 -17.58 -69.08
C LYS A 233 83.59 -16.67 -68.07
N THR A 234 83.96 -15.39 -68.02
CA THR A 234 83.36 -14.40 -67.12
C THR A 234 81.88 -14.18 -67.42
N LEU A 235 81.47 -14.16 -68.69
CA LEU A 235 80.06 -14.08 -69.08
C LEU A 235 79.26 -15.30 -68.60
N ILE A 236 79.81 -16.52 -68.71
CA ILE A 236 79.14 -17.73 -68.21
C ILE A 236 79.00 -17.70 -66.69
N GLU A 237 80.02 -17.24 -65.98
CA GLU A 237 79.96 -17.06 -64.51
C GLU A 237 78.92 -16.00 -64.13
N GLY A 238 78.91 -14.85 -64.82
CA GLY A 238 77.92 -13.79 -64.62
C GLY A 238 76.48 -14.23 -64.90
N ILE A 239 76.23 -15.06 -65.92
CA ILE A 239 74.89 -15.64 -66.18
C ILE A 239 74.42 -16.50 -65.00
N LYS A 240 75.32 -17.29 -64.40
CA LYS A 240 74.97 -18.12 -63.23
C LYS A 240 74.67 -17.27 -62.01
N GLU A 241 75.44 -16.21 -61.79
CA GLU A 241 75.24 -15.26 -60.69
C GLU A 241 73.92 -14.49 -60.86
N ASN A 242 73.63 -13.97 -62.06
CA ASN A 242 72.37 -13.30 -62.36
C ASN A 242 71.17 -14.23 -62.17
N LYS A 243 71.24 -15.47 -62.66
CA LYS A 243 70.16 -16.43 -62.46
C LYS A 243 69.91 -16.71 -60.97
N ALA A 244 70.97 -16.84 -60.17
CA ALA A 244 70.85 -17.04 -58.73
C ALA A 244 70.28 -15.79 -58.02
N LEU A 245 70.62 -14.59 -58.48
CA LEU A 245 70.05 -13.33 -57.98
C LEU A 245 68.57 -13.20 -58.33
N GLU A 246 68.17 -13.53 -59.55
CA GLU A 246 66.77 -13.54 -60.00
C GLU A 246 65.93 -14.53 -59.18
N GLU A 247 66.42 -15.75 -58.96
CA GLU A 247 65.74 -16.76 -58.13
C GLU A 247 65.55 -16.25 -56.69
N ARG A 248 66.58 -15.63 -56.10
CA ARG A 248 66.47 -15.00 -54.77
C ARG A 248 65.48 -13.84 -54.76
N PHE A 249 65.50 -12.98 -55.78
CA PHE A 249 64.59 -11.85 -55.88
C PHE A 249 63.14 -12.30 -55.96
N VAL A 250 62.83 -13.31 -56.78
CA VAL A 250 61.49 -13.90 -56.87
C VAL A 250 61.06 -14.45 -55.51
N SER A 251 61.94 -15.17 -54.81
CA SER A 251 61.64 -15.71 -53.48
C SER A 251 61.31 -14.60 -52.46
N VAL A 252 62.11 -13.53 -52.40
CA VAL A 252 61.89 -12.41 -51.46
C VAL A 252 60.62 -11.63 -51.82
N VAL A 253 60.33 -11.45 -53.11
CA VAL A 253 59.08 -10.80 -53.55
C VAL A 253 57.86 -11.65 -53.19
N GLN A 254 57.94 -12.98 -53.28
CA GLN A 254 56.87 -13.87 -52.82
C GLN A 254 56.67 -13.79 -51.31
N GLU A 255 57.75 -13.77 -50.53
CA GLU A 255 57.69 -13.57 -49.07
C GLU A 255 57.06 -12.21 -48.72
N LYS A 256 57.44 -11.13 -49.42
CA LYS A 256 56.82 -9.82 -49.28
C LYS A 256 55.31 -9.87 -49.52
N ALA A 257 54.88 -10.53 -50.59
CA ALA A 257 53.46 -10.64 -50.92
C ALA A 257 52.68 -11.41 -49.84
N GLN A 258 53.26 -12.48 -49.29
CA GLN A 258 52.67 -13.25 -48.19
C GLN A 258 52.57 -12.40 -46.92
N LEU A 259 53.65 -11.72 -46.52
CA LEU A 259 53.66 -10.83 -45.36
C LEU A 259 52.64 -9.70 -45.50
N GLN A 260 52.51 -9.12 -46.69
CA GLN A 260 51.54 -8.06 -46.95
C GLN A 260 50.08 -8.56 -46.87
N ALA A 261 49.81 -9.79 -47.31
CA ALA A 261 48.50 -10.43 -47.13
C ALA A 261 48.20 -10.68 -45.64
N SER A 262 49.17 -11.22 -44.88
CA SER A 262 49.03 -11.45 -43.43
C SER A 262 48.81 -10.14 -42.66
N LEU A 263 49.51 -9.06 -43.04
CA LEU A 263 49.33 -7.72 -42.46
C LEU A 263 47.92 -7.20 -42.66
N SER A 264 47.38 -7.31 -43.87
CA SER A 264 46.01 -6.89 -44.18
C SER A 264 45.00 -7.69 -43.37
N ALA A 265 45.12 -9.03 -43.35
CA ALA A 265 44.22 -9.90 -42.60
C ALA A 265 44.24 -9.61 -41.08
N SER A 266 45.44 -9.49 -40.49
CA SER A 266 45.58 -9.21 -39.07
C SER A 266 45.08 -7.79 -38.71
N SER A 267 45.24 -6.81 -39.60
CA SER A 267 44.67 -5.47 -39.43
C SER A 267 43.14 -5.46 -39.48
N GLU A 268 42.52 -6.29 -40.32
CA GLU A 268 41.07 -6.44 -40.38
C GLU A 268 40.53 -7.06 -39.09
N ILE A 269 41.18 -8.12 -38.60
CA ILE A 269 40.84 -8.76 -37.31
C ILE A 269 40.93 -7.73 -36.17
N GLN A 270 42.00 -6.94 -36.11
CA GLN A 270 42.15 -5.89 -35.10
C GLN A 270 40.98 -4.89 -35.13
N GLN A 271 40.57 -4.43 -36.32
CA GLN A 271 39.43 -3.51 -36.46
C GLN A 271 38.12 -4.16 -36.05
N GLN A 272 37.91 -5.43 -36.38
CA GLN A 272 36.70 -6.15 -36.00
C GLN A 272 36.62 -6.34 -34.47
N GLN A 273 37.71 -6.73 -33.82
CA GLN A 273 37.77 -6.86 -32.36
C GLN A 273 37.53 -5.52 -31.65
N MET A 274 38.10 -4.41 -32.15
CA MET A 274 37.83 -3.06 -31.63
C MET A 274 36.33 -2.71 -31.67
N ARG A 275 35.65 -2.97 -32.81
CA ARG A 275 34.19 -2.73 -32.92
C ARG A 275 33.38 -3.61 -31.98
N THR A 276 33.81 -4.86 -31.78
CA THR A 276 33.18 -5.78 -30.82
C THR A 276 33.29 -5.24 -29.40
N ILE A 277 34.49 -4.76 -29.00
CA ILE A 277 34.70 -4.15 -27.68
C ILE A 277 33.80 -2.94 -27.48
N GLU A 278 33.76 -2.01 -28.43
CA GLU A 278 32.90 -0.81 -28.37
C GLU A 278 31.41 -1.18 -28.20
N SER A 279 30.95 -2.19 -28.95
CA SER A 279 29.57 -2.70 -28.87
C SER A 279 29.26 -3.35 -27.52
N LEU A 280 30.19 -4.13 -26.97
CA LEU A 280 30.04 -4.76 -25.65
C LEU A 280 30.04 -3.72 -24.53
N GLN A 281 30.89 -2.69 -24.61
CA GLN A 281 30.94 -1.59 -23.65
C GLN A 281 29.63 -0.80 -23.63
N LEU A 282 29.09 -0.41 -24.79
CA LEU A 282 27.79 0.27 -24.87
C LEU A 282 26.67 -0.55 -24.22
N LYS A 283 26.61 -1.85 -24.55
CA LYS A 283 25.61 -2.76 -23.95
C LYS A 283 25.78 -2.94 -22.44
N SER A 284 27.02 -2.95 -21.96
CA SER A 284 27.34 -3.03 -20.53
C SER A 284 26.91 -1.76 -19.78
N GLU A 285 27.12 -0.58 -20.37
CA GLU A 285 26.64 0.70 -19.82
C GLU A 285 25.10 0.77 -19.75
N GLU A 286 24.41 0.29 -20.79
CA GLU A 286 22.94 0.20 -20.81
C GLU A 286 22.40 -0.72 -19.69
N GLU A 287 23.02 -1.89 -19.50
CA GLU A 287 22.65 -2.83 -18.44
C GLU A 287 22.93 -2.27 -17.05
N HIS A 288 24.08 -1.62 -16.87
CA HIS A 288 24.43 -0.97 -15.61
C HIS A 288 23.41 0.14 -15.26
N LEU A 289 23.02 0.97 -16.23
CA LEU A 289 21.99 1.99 -16.02
C LEU A 289 20.63 1.35 -15.67
N CYS A 290 20.29 0.23 -16.30
CA CYS A 290 19.08 -0.52 -15.99
C CYS A 290 19.13 -1.09 -14.56
N ALA A 291 20.26 -1.65 -14.15
CA ALA A 291 20.49 -2.16 -12.80
C ALA A 291 20.37 -1.05 -11.75
N GLN A 292 20.96 0.12 -11.98
CA GLN A 292 20.81 1.30 -11.09
C GLN A 292 19.35 1.74 -10.93
N LYS A 293 18.57 1.72 -12.02
CA LYS A 293 17.12 2.02 -11.96
C LYS A 293 16.38 0.98 -11.13
N GLN A 294 16.73 -0.30 -11.24
CA GLN A 294 16.13 -1.36 -10.42
C GLN A 294 16.53 -1.23 -8.95
N GLU A 295 17.77 -0.90 -8.62
CA GLU A 295 18.20 -0.62 -7.24
C GLU A 295 17.41 0.53 -6.63
N ALA A 296 17.27 1.64 -7.36
CA ALA A 296 16.47 2.78 -6.92
C ALA A 296 15.00 2.39 -6.70
N LYS A 297 14.44 1.56 -7.59
CA LYS A 297 13.08 1.03 -7.44
C LYS A 297 12.94 0.16 -6.18
N ILE A 298 13.89 -0.76 -5.94
CA ILE A 298 13.91 -1.60 -4.74
C ILE A 298 14.02 -0.75 -3.47
N ALA A 299 14.86 0.29 -3.47
CA ALA A 299 14.98 1.22 -2.35
C ALA A 299 13.66 1.95 -2.07
N SER A 300 12.99 2.47 -3.11
CA SER A 300 11.68 3.09 -2.98
C SER A 300 10.60 2.12 -2.46
N LEU A 301 10.61 0.87 -2.93
CA LEU A 301 9.69 -0.17 -2.43
C LEU A 301 9.96 -0.51 -0.96
N ASN A 302 11.22 -0.52 -0.51
CA ASN A 302 11.54 -0.72 0.90
C ASN A 302 11.00 0.41 1.78
N GLU A 303 11.17 1.66 1.35
CA GLU A 303 10.62 2.82 2.06
C GLU A 303 9.08 2.76 2.13
N ALA A 304 8.42 2.41 1.02
CA ALA A 304 6.97 2.24 0.98
C ALA A 304 6.49 1.11 1.93
N LEU A 305 7.22 -0.01 1.98
CA LEU A 305 6.92 -1.11 2.91
C LEU A 305 7.09 -0.71 4.37
N ASP A 306 8.11 0.08 4.70
CA ASP A 306 8.35 0.53 6.08
C ASP A 306 7.31 1.57 6.52
N LEU A 307 6.91 2.47 5.62
CA LEU A 307 5.77 3.37 5.85
C LEU A 307 4.48 2.58 6.06
N GLN A 308 4.24 1.53 5.26
CA GLN A 308 3.06 0.69 5.39
C GLN A 308 3.03 -0.07 6.73
N ARG A 309 4.16 -0.63 7.17
CA ARG A 309 4.29 -1.27 8.49
C ARG A 309 4.01 -0.30 9.63
N THR A 310 4.52 0.93 9.52
CA THR A 310 4.30 1.99 10.50
C THR A 310 2.82 2.35 10.58
N ARG A 311 2.14 2.48 9.42
CA ARG A 311 0.71 2.75 9.34
C ARG A 311 -0.12 1.63 9.98
N GLN A 312 0.17 0.37 9.66
CA GLN A 312 -0.50 -0.78 10.28
C GLN A 312 -0.32 -0.81 11.80
N SER A 313 0.86 -0.44 12.31
CA SER A 313 1.10 -0.34 13.75
C SER A 313 0.21 0.72 14.39
N LEU A 314 0.09 1.90 13.76
CA LEU A 314 -0.77 2.99 14.24
C LEU A 314 -2.26 2.60 14.19
N ASP A 315 -2.71 1.96 13.11
CA ASP A 315 -4.12 1.55 12.99
C ASP A 315 -4.45 0.41 13.97
N ALA A 316 -3.51 -0.48 14.27
CA ALA A 316 -3.65 -1.48 15.34
C ALA A 316 -3.76 -0.82 16.73
N GLN A 317 -3.01 0.27 16.99
CA GLN A 317 -3.15 1.04 18.24
C GLN A 317 -4.52 1.74 18.33
N ARG A 318 -4.99 2.35 17.23
CA ARG A 318 -6.31 2.98 17.15
C ARG A 318 -7.43 1.98 17.41
N TYR A 319 -7.33 0.78 16.83
CA TYR A 319 -8.30 -0.28 17.05
C TYR A 319 -8.39 -0.70 18.52
N ARG A 320 -7.24 -0.89 19.20
CA ARG A 320 -7.22 -1.19 20.64
C ARG A 320 -7.85 -0.07 21.47
N ALA A 321 -7.55 1.19 21.16
CA ALA A 321 -8.13 2.34 21.86
C ALA A 321 -9.66 2.39 21.72
N LEU A 322 -10.20 2.13 20.52
CA LEU A 322 -11.64 2.08 20.29
C LEU A 322 -12.30 0.88 20.98
N GLU A 323 -11.65 -0.29 21.03
CA GLU A 323 -12.16 -1.43 21.82
C GLU A 323 -12.19 -1.13 23.32
N GLU A 324 -11.17 -0.44 23.84
CA GLU A 324 -11.14 0.01 25.24
C GLU A 324 -12.25 1.02 25.54
N GLU A 325 -12.46 2.01 24.68
CA GLU A 325 -13.56 2.98 24.81
C GLU A 325 -14.93 2.29 24.75
N LYS A 326 -15.12 1.35 23.80
CA LYS A 326 -16.35 0.55 23.70
C LYS A 326 -16.61 -0.21 25.00
N ARG A 327 -15.61 -0.92 25.53
CA ARG A 327 -15.73 -1.66 26.81
C ARG A 327 -16.06 -0.73 27.97
N GLU A 328 -15.51 0.49 27.99
CA GLU A 328 -15.82 1.46 29.04
C GLU A 328 -17.27 1.95 28.95
N VAL A 329 -17.77 2.22 27.74
CA VAL A 329 -19.18 2.61 27.52
C VAL A 329 -20.12 1.44 27.86
N GLU A 330 -19.79 0.21 27.47
CA GLU A 330 -20.55 -1.00 27.83
C GLU A 330 -20.63 -1.19 29.35
N LYS A 331 -19.51 -1.04 30.08
CA LYS A 331 -19.51 -1.08 31.54
C LYS A 331 -20.38 0.00 32.17
N LYS A 332 -20.36 1.22 31.62
CA LYS A 332 -21.24 2.32 32.09
C LYS A 332 -22.71 1.98 31.84
N LEU A 333 -23.04 1.39 30.70
CA LEU A 333 -24.39 0.90 30.38
C LEU A 333 -24.83 -0.22 31.30
N GLU A 334 -23.96 -1.18 31.62
CA GLU A 334 -24.26 -2.26 32.57
C GLU A 334 -24.49 -1.72 33.99
N ALA A 335 -23.65 -0.80 34.46
CA ALA A 335 -23.83 -0.16 35.75
C ALA A 335 -25.15 0.62 35.82
N LEU A 336 -25.46 1.36 34.76
CA LEU A 336 -26.74 2.04 34.61
C LEU A 336 -27.91 1.04 34.59
N ALA A 337 -27.81 -0.06 33.83
CA ALA A 337 -28.85 -1.08 33.79
C ALA A 337 -29.07 -1.73 35.17
N ALA A 338 -28.02 -1.91 35.97
CA ALA A 338 -28.13 -2.36 37.35
C ALA A 338 -28.86 -1.32 38.24
N GLU A 339 -28.51 -0.04 38.14
CA GLU A 339 -29.23 1.05 38.83
C GLU A 339 -30.71 1.13 38.39
N LEU A 340 -31.02 0.89 37.11
CA LEU A 340 -32.39 0.81 36.61
C LEU A 340 -33.13 -0.39 37.22
N LYS A 341 -32.46 -1.54 37.35
CA LYS A 341 -33.05 -2.73 37.95
C LYS A 341 -33.37 -2.50 39.43
N ASP A 342 -32.45 -1.89 40.17
CA ASP A 342 -32.66 -1.55 41.57
C ASP A 342 -33.78 -0.52 41.72
N THR A 343 -33.80 0.51 40.85
CA THR A 343 -34.90 1.49 40.86
C THR A 343 -36.23 0.88 40.42
N HIS A 344 -36.29 -0.06 39.49
CA HIS A 344 -37.51 -0.80 39.18
C HIS A 344 -37.97 -1.65 40.37
N ALA A 345 -37.06 -2.38 41.02
CA ALA A 345 -37.40 -3.20 42.19
C ALA A 345 -38.05 -2.39 43.30
N VAL A 346 -37.53 -1.19 43.60
CA VAL A 346 -38.20 -0.33 44.57
C VAL A 346 -39.45 0.40 44.01
N VAL A 347 -39.60 0.60 42.69
CA VAL A 347 -40.90 1.02 42.10
C VAL A 347 -41.95 -0.07 42.27
N ASP A 348 -41.61 -1.34 42.06
CA ASP A 348 -42.51 -2.47 42.21
C ASP A 348 -42.98 -2.61 43.66
N ASN A 349 -42.06 -2.50 44.64
CA ASN A 349 -42.43 -2.47 46.06
C ASN A 349 -43.39 -1.31 46.39
N TYR A 350 -43.14 -0.10 45.86
CA TYR A 350 -44.06 1.02 46.07
C TYR A 350 -45.39 0.87 45.32
N ARG A 351 -45.41 0.15 44.20
CA ARG A 351 -46.65 -0.18 43.48
C ARG A 351 -47.50 -1.15 44.31
N GLU A 352 -46.87 -2.10 44.98
CA GLU A 352 -47.54 -2.97 45.96
C GLU A 352 -48.10 -2.15 47.14
N ASP A 353 -47.31 -1.22 47.70
CA ASP A 353 -47.77 -0.30 48.74
C ASP A 353 -48.94 0.58 48.28
N LEU A 354 -48.89 1.11 47.06
CA LEU A 354 -49.95 1.95 46.50
C LEU A 354 -51.24 1.16 46.26
N VAL A 355 -51.13 -0.08 45.80
CA VAL A 355 -52.27 -1.01 45.70
C VAL A 355 -52.85 -1.30 47.09
N ALA A 356 -52.00 -1.53 48.11
CA ALA A 356 -52.45 -1.75 49.49
C ALA A 356 -53.18 -0.53 50.07
N ILE A 357 -52.66 0.68 49.85
CA ILE A 357 -53.31 1.94 50.27
C ILE A 357 -54.64 2.14 49.54
N GLN A 358 -54.71 1.87 48.23
CA GLN A 358 -55.94 1.99 47.46
C GLN A 358 -57.01 0.99 47.92
N LEU A 359 -56.61 -0.24 48.24
CA LEU A 359 -57.49 -1.27 48.81
C LEU A 359 -57.99 -0.86 50.20
N GLY A 360 -57.11 -0.36 51.06
CA GLY A 360 -57.49 0.16 52.38
C GLY A 360 -58.44 1.36 52.29
N ALA A 361 -58.18 2.32 51.39
CA ALA A 361 -59.07 3.46 51.15
C ALA A 361 -60.43 3.04 50.56
N ARG A 362 -60.49 1.93 49.80
CA ARG A 362 -61.74 1.37 49.30
C ARG A 362 -62.53 0.71 50.43
N GLN A 363 -61.88 -0.08 51.28
CA GLN A 363 -62.50 -0.67 52.47
C GLN A 363 -63.05 0.41 53.41
N GLU A 364 -62.29 1.47 53.68
CA GLU A 364 -62.77 2.60 54.48
C GLU A 364 -64.00 3.30 53.85
N ARG A 365 -64.05 3.41 52.52
CA ARG A 365 -65.23 3.97 51.83
C ARG A 365 -66.43 3.04 51.92
N GLU A 366 -66.22 1.74 51.82
CA GLU A 366 -67.26 0.72 51.97
C GLU A 366 -67.78 0.69 53.42
N GLU A 367 -66.90 0.74 54.41
CA GLU A 367 -67.26 0.88 55.83
C GLU A 367 -68.00 2.20 56.09
N LYS A 368 -67.54 3.31 55.53
CA LYS A 368 -68.22 4.61 55.64
C LYS A 368 -69.59 4.60 54.97
N ALA A 369 -69.72 3.94 53.82
CA ALA A 369 -71.00 3.78 53.14
C ALA A 369 -71.96 2.90 53.96
N GLU A 370 -71.46 1.85 54.61
CA GLU A 370 -72.24 0.99 55.50
C GLU A 370 -72.69 1.74 56.75
N VAL A 371 -71.80 2.50 57.40
CA VAL A 371 -72.15 3.36 58.54
C VAL A 371 -73.15 4.44 58.13
N GLN A 372 -73.01 5.05 56.94
CA GLN A 372 -73.99 6.00 56.42
C GLN A 372 -75.35 5.34 56.19
N ARG A 373 -75.37 4.11 55.66
CA ARG A 373 -76.59 3.33 55.47
C ARG A 373 -77.30 3.07 56.80
N GLN A 374 -76.54 2.69 57.83
CA GLN A 374 -77.06 2.49 59.19
C GLN A 374 -77.59 3.80 59.79
N LEU A 375 -76.92 4.93 59.54
CA LEU A 375 -77.37 6.24 59.98
C LEU A 375 -78.68 6.65 59.29
N ASP A 376 -78.79 6.46 57.97
CA ASP A 376 -80.00 6.75 57.22
C ASP A 376 -81.17 5.87 57.70
N GLU A 377 -80.91 4.60 58.01
CA GLU A 377 -81.88 3.64 58.55
C GLU A 377 -82.36 4.05 59.96
N MET A 378 -81.44 4.48 60.84
CA MET A 378 -81.77 5.04 62.16
C MET A 378 -82.54 6.35 62.06
N THR A 379 -82.21 7.21 61.10
CA THR A 379 -82.90 8.49 60.88
C THR A 379 -84.34 8.23 60.41
N ALA A 380 -84.54 7.29 59.49
CA ALA A 380 -85.86 6.86 59.05
C ALA A 380 -86.70 6.25 60.19
N LEU A 381 -86.07 5.48 61.10
CA LEU A 381 -86.73 4.96 62.30
C LEU A 381 -87.13 6.09 63.27
N HIS A 382 -86.25 7.08 63.46
CA HIS A 382 -86.55 8.22 64.32
C HIS A 382 -87.66 9.12 63.74
N GLU A 383 -87.72 9.31 62.43
CA GLU A 383 -88.86 10.00 61.78
C GLU A 383 -90.19 9.23 61.93
N LYS A 384 -90.15 7.90 61.86
CA LYS A 384 -91.32 7.06 62.18
C LYS A 384 -91.74 7.19 63.64
N GLU A 385 -90.79 7.24 64.57
CA GLU A 385 -91.07 7.49 65.98
C GLU A 385 -91.70 8.88 66.19
N LYS A 386 -91.15 9.91 65.55
CA LYS A 386 -91.65 11.28 65.64
C LYS A 386 -93.08 11.43 65.10
N THR A 387 -93.39 10.77 64.00
CA THR A 387 -94.76 10.74 63.44
C THR A 387 -95.73 9.96 64.34
N ALA A 388 -95.30 8.85 64.94
CA ALA A 388 -96.09 8.14 65.95
C ALA A 388 -96.34 8.98 67.23
N ARG A 389 -95.33 9.73 67.68
CA ARG A 389 -95.44 10.64 68.83
C ARG A 389 -96.42 11.78 68.57
N ALA A 390 -96.38 12.37 67.38
CA ALA A 390 -97.31 13.41 66.96
C ALA A 390 -98.76 12.89 66.85
N ALA A 391 -98.96 11.64 66.42
CA ALA A 391 -100.29 11.01 66.40
C ALA A 391 -100.83 10.81 67.83
N LEU A 392 -99.99 10.32 68.75
CA LEU A 392 -100.35 10.15 70.17
C LEU A 392 -100.64 11.49 70.87
N GLU A 393 -99.89 12.56 70.57
CA GLU A 393 -100.18 13.91 71.08
C GLU A 393 -101.50 14.47 70.55
N GLY A 394 -101.87 14.13 69.30
CA GLY A 394 -103.17 14.45 68.72
C GLY A 394 -104.33 13.77 69.46
N GLU A 395 -104.20 12.48 69.80
CA GLU A 395 -105.18 11.74 70.59
C GLU A 395 -105.30 12.29 72.03
N LEU A 396 -104.17 12.67 72.64
CA LEU A 396 -104.12 13.27 73.97
C LEU A 396 -104.86 14.63 74.04
N LYS A 397 -104.74 15.44 72.97
CA LYS A 397 -105.48 16.72 72.85
C LYS A 397 -106.99 16.51 72.73
N GLN A 398 -107.44 15.53 71.95
CA GLN A 398 -108.86 15.19 71.85
C GLN A 398 -109.45 14.68 73.17
N LEU A 399 -108.66 13.91 73.94
CA LEU A 399 -109.04 13.46 75.28
C LEU A 399 -109.09 14.62 76.30
N GLN A 400 -108.20 15.62 76.19
CA GLN A 400 -108.25 16.82 77.03
C GLN A 400 -109.46 17.71 76.72
N GLU A 401 -109.82 17.89 75.45
CA GLU A 401 -111.00 18.69 75.06
C GLU A 401 -112.32 18.07 75.53
N SER A 402 -112.43 16.74 75.46
CA SER A 402 -113.58 15.99 75.98
C SER A 402 -113.68 16.03 77.52
N LEU A 403 -112.55 16.09 78.23
CA LEU A 403 -112.50 16.27 79.69
C LEU A 403 -112.96 17.67 80.12
N THR A 404 -112.60 18.73 79.38
CA THR A 404 -113.05 20.10 79.66
C THR A 404 -114.55 20.30 79.48
N LEU A 405 -115.16 19.65 78.46
CA LEU A 405 -116.61 19.62 78.23
C LEU A 405 -117.37 18.89 79.34
N SER A 406 -116.76 17.86 79.95
CA SER A 406 -117.32 17.16 81.12
C SER A 406 -117.31 18.05 82.37
N SER A 407 -116.22 18.79 82.63
CA SER A 407 -116.12 19.67 83.81
C SER A 407 -117.07 20.87 83.77
N SER A 408 -117.40 21.37 82.57
CA SER A 408 -118.39 22.44 82.38
C SER A 408 -119.81 22.00 82.75
N ARG A 409 -120.20 20.77 82.38
CA ARG A 409 -121.52 20.20 82.75
C ARG A 409 -121.65 19.89 84.24
N GLU A 410 -120.55 19.57 84.92
CA GLU A 410 -120.54 19.36 86.37
C GLU A 410 -120.75 20.68 87.16
N SER A 411 -120.26 21.81 86.62
CA SER A 411 -120.44 23.13 87.23
C SER A 411 -121.87 23.66 87.12
N GLU A 412 -122.59 23.34 86.03
CA GLU A 412 -124.01 23.70 85.87
C GLU A 412 -124.91 22.91 86.82
N CYS A 413 -124.68 21.60 86.99
CA CYS A 413 -125.45 20.77 87.93
C CYS A 413 -125.31 21.23 89.40
N LYS A 414 -124.12 21.70 89.82
CA LYS A 414 -123.91 22.21 91.19
C LYS A 414 -124.66 23.52 91.44
N LYS A 415 -124.87 24.33 90.40
CA LYS A 415 -125.63 25.59 90.49
C LYS A 415 -127.13 25.35 90.66
N THR A 416 -127.70 24.40 89.92
CA THR A 416 -129.12 24.05 90.01
C THR A 416 -129.49 23.40 91.35
N ILE A 417 -128.56 22.67 91.98
CA ILE A 417 -128.77 22.06 93.31
C ILE A 417 -128.80 23.15 94.40
N SER A 418 -127.89 24.12 94.34
CA SER A 418 -127.84 25.23 95.30
C SER A 418 -129.10 26.12 95.24
N GLU A 419 -129.68 26.33 94.07
CA GLU A 419 -130.91 27.12 93.91
C GLU A 419 -132.14 26.38 94.47
N ARG A 420 -132.19 25.04 94.34
CA ARG A 420 -133.28 24.20 94.88
C ARG A 420 -133.22 24.03 96.39
N GLU A 421 -132.05 24.02 97.00
CA GLU A 421 -131.88 23.98 98.46
C GLU A 421 -132.34 25.29 99.12
N GLN A 422 -132.18 26.43 98.44
CA GLN A 422 -132.62 27.74 98.92
C GLN A 422 -134.15 27.88 98.90
N GLU A 423 -134.83 27.41 97.84
CA GLU A 423 -136.31 27.37 97.76
C GLU A 423 -136.93 26.46 98.84
N LEU A 424 -136.27 25.36 99.21
CA LEU A 424 -136.74 24.42 100.22
C LEU A 424 -136.68 25.02 101.64
N SER A 425 -135.67 25.85 101.92
CA SER A 425 -135.54 26.55 103.20
C SER A 425 -136.60 27.65 103.39
N GLU A 426 -137.00 28.33 102.31
CA GLU A 426 -138.06 29.34 102.35
C GLU A 426 -139.46 28.72 102.55
N LEU A 427 -139.74 27.58 101.92
CA LEU A 427 -140.98 26.83 102.11
C LEU A 427 -141.14 26.25 103.53
N GLN A 428 -140.05 25.82 104.17
CA GLN A 428 -140.09 25.34 105.55
C GLN A 428 -140.38 26.47 106.55
N LYS A 429 -139.96 27.70 106.25
CA LYS A 429 -140.22 28.88 107.08
C LYS A 429 -141.68 29.32 107.00
N ALA A 430 -142.26 29.33 105.80
CA ALA A 430 -143.67 29.63 105.57
C ALA A 430 -144.62 28.59 106.21
N HIS A 431 -144.21 27.31 106.26
CA HIS A 431 -145.00 26.26 106.94
C HIS A 431 -144.99 26.41 108.48
N GLY A 432 -143.92 26.96 109.06
CA GLY A 432 -143.84 27.24 110.50
C GLY A 432 -144.80 28.36 110.93
N GLU A 433 -144.87 29.43 110.14
CA GLU A 433 -145.72 30.60 110.41
C GLU A 433 -147.22 30.26 110.27
N LEU A 434 -147.58 29.45 109.27
CA LEU A 434 -148.96 28.96 109.09
C LEU A 434 -149.41 28.00 110.21
N HIS A 435 -148.50 27.23 110.80
CA HIS A 435 -148.82 26.33 111.91
C HIS A 435 -149.08 27.10 113.22
N GLU A 436 -148.34 28.19 113.47
CA GLU A 436 -148.58 29.09 114.60
C GLU A 436 -149.94 29.80 114.47
N GLU A 437 -150.26 30.36 113.31
CA GLU A 437 -151.57 31.02 113.09
C GLU A 437 -152.75 30.06 113.29
N LEU A 438 -152.63 28.81 112.83
CA LEU A 438 -153.66 27.78 112.99
C LEU A 438 -153.82 27.36 114.46
N MET A 439 -152.75 27.37 115.26
CA MET A 439 -152.82 27.10 116.71
C MET A 439 -153.44 28.27 117.50
N THR A 440 -153.25 29.52 117.07
CA THR A 440 -153.94 30.69 117.67
C THR A 440 -155.43 30.71 117.36
N LEU A 441 -155.84 30.42 116.12
CA LEU A 441 -157.26 30.33 115.73
C LEU A 441 -157.97 29.18 116.45
N LYS A 442 -157.30 28.06 116.69
CA LYS A 442 -157.87 26.92 117.42
C LYS A 442 -158.13 27.24 118.91
N ARG A 443 -157.38 28.16 119.53
CA ARG A 443 -157.60 28.63 120.91
C ARG A 443 -158.75 29.62 121.05
N GLN A 444 -159.11 30.35 120.00
CA GLN A 444 -160.23 31.30 120.02
C GLN A 444 -161.61 30.64 119.81
N ILE A 445 -161.65 29.38 119.37
CA ILE A 445 -162.90 28.62 119.14
C ILE A 445 -163.35 27.83 120.40
N THR A 446 -162.58 27.87 121.50
CA THR A 446 -162.89 27.13 122.75
C THR A 446 -163.17 28.01 123.99
N SER A 447 -163.44 29.30 123.79
CA SER A 447 -164.08 30.22 124.77
C SER A 447 -165.16 31.02 124.07
#